data_AF-A0A2V5TFH0-F1
#
_entry.id   AF-A0A2V5TFH0-F1
#
_cell.length_a   1.000
_cell.length_b   1.000
_cell.length_c   1.000
_cell.angle_alpha   90.00
_cell.angle_beta   90.00
_cell.angle_gamma   90.00
#
_symmetry.space_group_name_H-M   'P 1'
#
loop_
_entity.id
_entity.type
_entity.pdbx_description
1 polymer ?
#
loop_
_entity_poly.entity_id
_entity_poly.type
_entity_poly.pdbx_seq_one_letter_code
_entity_poly.pdbx_strand_id
1 'polypeptide(L)'
;MMFAIKAEVSDLRAETYAFNAHKTMYGGKHIAKGDIIFVFASENEGGPGLIASGVVTSAKAIAKKRGIARQTPRVSITIRRTALAKRRLGRSELKLFSDWNDGRPETELNFKFYRQATNKIVGISDQAAAFLRGFF
;
A
#
# COMPACT_ATOMS: atom_id res chain seq x y z
N MET A 1 -0.05 -12.77 -5.06
CA MET A 1 -1.18 -11.93 -4.62
C MET A 1 -0.82 -10.46 -4.82
N MET A 2 -1.76 -9.52 -4.67
CA MET A 2 -1.51 -8.10 -4.92
C MET A 2 -1.76 -7.27 -3.67
N PHE A 3 -0.85 -6.35 -3.42
CA PHE A 3 -0.87 -5.48 -2.25
C PHE A 3 -0.67 -4.03 -2.65
N ALA A 4 -1.02 -3.13 -1.74
CA ALA A 4 -0.60 -1.75 -1.81
C ALA A 4 -0.07 -1.30 -0.44
N ILE A 5 0.88 -0.38 -0.44
CA ILE A 5 1.41 0.25 0.77
C ILE A 5 1.24 1.76 0.67
N LYS A 6 0.73 2.36 1.74
CA LYS A 6 0.85 3.81 1.99
C LYS A 6 1.85 4.04 3.10
N ALA A 7 2.88 4.83 2.82
CA ALA A 7 3.98 5.08 3.74
C ALA A 7 4.63 6.44 3.47
N GLU A 8 5.35 6.97 4.45
CA GLU A 8 6.37 7.98 4.18
C GLU A 8 7.42 7.40 3.20
N VAL A 9 7.82 8.19 2.22
CA VAL A 9 8.86 7.82 1.25
C VAL A 9 9.74 9.04 1.01
N SER A 10 11.02 8.95 1.37
CA SER A 10 11.99 10.05 1.23
C SER A 10 12.47 10.21 -0.21
N ASP A 11 12.94 9.12 -0.83
CA ASP A 11 13.28 9.08 -2.26
C ASP A 11 12.16 8.43 -3.07
N LEU A 12 11.36 9.27 -3.74
CA LEU A 12 10.24 8.82 -4.57
C LEU A 12 10.68 7.98 -5.77
N ARG A 13 11.95 8.05 -6.17
CA ARG A 13 12.53 7.37 -7.34
C ARG A 13 13.62 6.36 -6.94
N ALA A 14 13.57 5.84 -5.72
CA ALA A 14 14.46 4.75 -5.31
C ALA A 14 14.22 3.48 -6.14
N GLU A 15 15.28 2.79 -6.54
CA GLU A 15 15.17 1.49 -7.23
C GLU A 15 14.69 0.39 -6.29
N THR A 16 15.00 0.53 -5.00
CA THR A 16 14.56 -0.37 -3.94
C THR A 16 13.94 0.44 -2.81
N TYR A 17 12.76 0.03 -2.37
CA TYR A 17 12.11 0.60 -1.19
C TYR A 17 12.19 -0.40 -0.03
N ALA A 18 12.53 0.08 1.16
CA ALA A 18 12.54 -0.73 2.38
C ALA A 18 11.62 -0.09 3.43
N PHE A 19 10.66 -0.87 3.93
CA PHE A 19 9.71 -0.43 4.95
C PHE A 19 9.82 -1.35 6.16
N ASN A 20 10.15 -0.78 7.32
CA ASN A 20 10.40 -1.54 8.53
C ASN A 20 9.17 -1.57 9.45
N ALA A 21 8.80 -2.79 9.88
CA ALA A 21 7.74 -3.03 10.86
C ALA A 21 6.43 -2.27 10.54
N HIS A 22 6.06 -2.20 9.27
CA HIS A 22 4.92 -1.40 8.85
C HIS A 22 3.60 -2.04 9.26
N LYS A 23 2.64 -1.23 9.69
CA LYS A 23 1.30 -1.70 10.08
C LYS A 23 0.63 -2.40 8.90
N THR A 24 -0.09 -3.48 9.16
CA THR A 24 -0.89 -4.16 8.13
C THR A 24 -2.38 -4.15 8.50
N MET A 25 -3.23 -4.04 7.49
CA MET A 25 -4.69 -4.14 7.60
C MET A 25 -5.25 -4.84 6.36
N TYR A 26 -6.53 -5.24 6.38
CA TYR A 26 -7.23 -5.78 5.19
C TYR A 26 -6.43 -6.86 4.45
N GLY A 27 -5.99 -7.90 5.18
CA GLY A 27 -5.20 -8.99 4.60
C GLY A 27 -3.71 -8.65 4.34
N GLY A 28 -3.26 -7.42 4.54
CA GLY A 28 -1.87 -7.00 4.29
C GLY A 28 -0.79 -7.80 5.04
N LYS A 29 -1.16 -8.50 6.13
CA LYS A 29 -0.27 -9.39 6.88
C LYS A 29 0.20 -10.63 6.08
N HIS A 30 -0.47 -10.94 4.96
CA HIS A 30 -0.17 -12.09 4.12
C HIS A 30 0.82 -11.80 3.00
N ILE A 31 1.35 -10.59 2.93
CA ILE A 31 2.38 -10.22 1.96
C ILE A 31 3.62 -11.08 2.10
N ALA A 32 4.13 -11.58 0.98
CA ALA A 32 5.26 -12.47 0.89
C ALA A 32 6.22 -12.05 -0.23
N LYS A 33 7.41 -12.64 -0.23
CA LYS A 33 8.36 -12.51 -1.34
C LYS A 33 7.71 -13.01 -2.65
N GLY A 34 7.89 -12.26 -3.73
CA GLY A 34 7.32 -12.55 -5.05
C GLY A 34 5.99 -11.85 -5.33
N ASP A 35 5.32 -11.28 -4.32
CA ASP A 35 4.07 -10.55 -4.52
C ASP A 35 4.28 -9.22 -5.25
N ILE A 36 3.24 -8.81 -5.97
CA ILE A 36 3.18 -7.48 -6.61
C ILE A 36 2.68 -6.48 -5.57
N ILE A 37 3.33 -5.32 -5.51
CA ILE A 37 2.94 -4.24 -4.62
C ILE A 37 2.98 -2.87 -5.31
N PHE A 38 1.98 -2.05 -5.00
CA PHE A 38 1.90 -0.64 -5.40
C PHE A 38 2.27 0.27 -4.21
N VAL A 39 3.11 1.26 -4.46
CA VAL A 39 3.65 2.16 -3.43
C VAL A 39 2.99 3.52 -3.56
N PHE A 40 2.29 3.93 -2.50
CA PHE A 40 1.75 5.26 -2.28
C PHE A 40 2.62 6.01 -1.27
N ALA A 41 3.26 7.08 -1.71
CA ALA A 41 3.89 8.04 -0.84
C ALA A 41 2.80 8.87 -0.14
N SER A 42 2.77 8.78 1.19
CA SER A 42 1.71 9.33 2.03
C SER A 42 1.63 10.85 1.95
N GLU A 43 0.46 11.37 1.60
CA GLU A 43 0.19 12.80 1.51
C GLU A 43 0.23 13.49 2.88
N ASN A 44 -0.04 12.76 3.96
CA ASN A 44 0.14 13.30 5.33
C ASN A 44 1.62 13.50 5.68
N GLU A 45 2.53 12.93 4.90
CA GLU A 45 3.98 13.02 5.05
C GLU A 45 4.60 13.81 3.87
N GLY A 46 3.77 14.57 3.12
CA GLY A 46 4.21 15.35 1.96
C GLY A 46 4.34 14.58 0.64
N GLY A 47 4.00 13.29 0.61
CA GLY A 47 4.04 12.46 -0.60
C GLY A 47 2.91 12.76 -1.61
N PRO A 48 3.09 12.43 -2.90
CA PRO A 48 2.09 12.74 -3.94
C PRO A 48 1.00 11.67 -4.17
N GLY A 49 0.94 10.61 -3.36
CA GLY A 49 0.11 9.42 -3.63
C GLY A 49 0.89 8.32 -4.36
N LEU A 50 0.28 7.64 -5.33
CA LEU A 50 0.87 6.55 -6.10
C LEU A 50 2.17 7.01 -6.80
N ILE A 51 3.27 6.32 -6.53
CA ILE A 51 4.59 6.64 -7.11
C ILE A 51 5.22 5.48 -7.88
N ALA A 52 4.97 4.24 -7.47
CA ALA A 52 5.70 3.09 -7.98
C ALA A 52 4.88 1.80 -7.93
N SER A 53 5.25 0.86 -8.80
CA SER A 53 4.92 -0.57 -8.64
C SER A 53 6.23 -1.37 -8.55
N GLY A 54 6.16 -2.52 -7.91
CA GLY A 54 7.32 -3.38 -7.72
C GLY A 54 6.96 -4.78 -7.29
N VAL A 55 8.02 -5.58 -7.12
CA VAL A 55 7.94 -6.94 -6.60
C VAL A 55 8.60 -6.97 -5.23
N VAL A 56 7.93 -7.61 -4.27
CA VAL A 56 8.46 -7.82 -2.93
C VAL A 56 9.61 -8.81 -3.00
N THR A 57 10.81 -8.38 -2.60
CA THR A 57 12.02 -9.22 -2.59
C THR A 57 12.27 -9.86 -1.23
N SER A 58 11.74 -9.27 -0.16
CA SER A 58 11.79 -9.77 1.21
C SER A 58 10.53 -9.38 1.97
N ALA A 59 10.02 -10.28 2.81
CA ALA A 59 8.92 -10.03 3.72
C ALA A 59 9.16 -10.76 5.05
N LYS A 60 9.15 -10.03 6.17
CA LYS A 60 9.37 -10.57 7.51
C LYS A 60 8.27 -10.09 8.45
N ALA A 61 7.45 -11.02 8.93
CA ALA A 61 6.46 -10.72 9.96
C ALA A 61 7.17 -10.32 11.28
N ILE A 62 6.64 -9.29 11.93
CA ILE A 62 7.12 -8.85 13.24
C ILE A 62 6.40 -9.64 14.33
N ALA A 63 7.17 -10.23 15.23
CA ALA A 63 6.63 -11.00 16.35
C ALA A 63 5.71 -10.13 17.23
N LYS A 64 4.69 -10.78 17.79
CA LYS A 64 3.83 -10.14 18.78
C LYS A 64 4.63 -9.93 20.07
N LYS A 65 4.45 -8.78 20.71
CA LYS A 65 5.00 -8.52 22.04
C LYS A 65 4.26 -9.38 23.07
N ARG A 66 5.01 -10.06 23.93
CA ARG A 66 4.44 -10.81 25.05
C ARG A 66 3.67 -9.86 25.97
N GLY A 67 2.53 -10.32 26.51
CA GLY A 67 1.69 -9.52 27.41
C GLY A 67 0.76 -8.50 26.74
N ILE A 68 0.80 -8.34 25.39
CA ILE A 68 -0.15 -7.48 24.67
C ILE A 68 -1.31 -8.30 24.14
N ALA A 69 -2.51 -8.08 24.68
CA ALA A 69 -3.73 -8.80 24.28
C ALA A 69 -4.12 -8.56 22.81
N ARG A 70 -3.95 -7.32 22.31
CA ARG A 70 -4.23 -6.94 20.92
C ARG A 70 -3.09 -6.15 20.33
N GLN A 71 -2.46 -6.71 19.30
CA GLN A 71 -1.44 -6.04 18.50
C GLN A 71 -1.81 -6.09 17.03
N THR A 72 -1.84 -4.95 16.35
CA THR A 72 -1.98 -4.92 14.90
C THR A 72 -0.76 -5.61 14.27
N PRO A 73 -0.95 -6.58 13.37
CA PRO A 73 0.17 -7.27 12.73
C PRO A 73 1.03 -6.26 11.94
N ARG A 74 2.34 -6.45 12.03
CA ARG A 74 3.35 -5.62 11.35
C ARG A 74 4.27 -6.50 10.51
N VAL A 75 4.73 -5.98 9.38
CA VAL A 75 5.63 -6.69 8.47
C VAL A 75 6.71 -5.71 8.00
N SER A 76 7.97 -6.16 8.00
CA SER A 76 9.04 -5.48 7.27
C SER A 76 9.11 -6.03 5.85
N ILE A 77 9.19 -5.16 4.85
CA ILE A 77 9.31 -5.56 3.45
C ILE A 77 10.43 -4.81 2.74
N THR A 78 10.98 -5.45 1.71
CA THR A 78 11.83 -4.83 0.69
C THR A 78 11.17 -5.03 -0.66
N ILE A 79 11.16 -3.99 -1.47
CA ILE A 79 10.50 -3.95 -2.78
C ILE A 79 11.55 -3.56 -3.82
N ARG A 80 11.69 -4.35 -4.87
CA ARG A 80 12.39 -3.92 -6.08
C ARG A 80 11.39 -3.25 -7.01
N ARG A 81 11.62 -1.98 -7.33
CA ARG A 81 10.76 -1.20 -8.24
C ARG A 81 10.80 -1.82 -9.64
N THR A 82 9.63 -1.91 -10.27
CA THR A 82 9.48 -2.35 -11.67
C THR A 82 8.95 -1.24 -12.58
N ALA A 83 8.17 -0.29 -12.06
CA ALA A 83 7.74 0.88 -12.82
C ALA A 83 7.49 2.09 -11.91
N LEU A 84 7.53 3.29 -12.51
CA LEU A 84 7.15 4.55 -11.91
C LEU A 84 5.79 5.00 -12.44
N ALA A 85 4.97 5.60 -11.60
CA ALA A 85 3.66 6.09 -12.00
C ALA A 85 3.81 7.22 -13.03
N LYS A 86 3.08 7.12 -14.15
CA LYS A 86 3.03 8.12 -15.22
C LYS A 86 1.94 9.17 -15.01
N ARG A 87 0.97 8.88 -14.13
CA ARG A 87 -0.19 9.72 -13.82
C ARG A 87 -0.38 9.81 -12.31
N ARG A 88 -0.89 10.96 -11.85
CA ARG A 88 -1.19 11.18 -10.43
C ARG A 88 -2.39 10.33 -9.99
N LEU A 89 -2.28 9.77 -8.79
CA LEU A 89 -3.38 9.14 -8.08
C LEU A 89 -3.10 9.24 -6.59
N GLY A 90 -3.85 10.07 -5.89
CA GLY A 90 -3.74 10.20 -4.44
C GLY A 90 -5.09 10.54 -3.82
N ARG A 91 -5.04 11.16 -2.64
CA ARG A 91 -6.24 11.53 -1.88
C ARG A 91 -7.23 12.38 -2.68
N SER A 92 -6.73 13.33 -3.46
CA SER A 92 -7.58 14.28 -4.19
C SER A 92 -8.42 13.57 -5.26
N GLU A 93 -7.83 12.59 -5.95
CA GLU A 93 -8.50 11.77 -6.94
C GLU A 93 -9.42 10.73 -6.28
N LEU A 94 -9.04 10.17 -5.13
CA LEU A 94 -9.76 9.04 -4.53
C LEU A 94 -10.86 9.43 -3.53
N LYS A 95 -10.79 10.60 -2.88
CA LYS A 95 -11.72 10.96 -1.79
C LYS A 95 -13.20 11.03 -2.20
N LEU A 96 -13.48 11.27 -3.48
CA LEU A 96 -14.84 11.42 -4.01
C LEU A 96 -15.57 10.07 -4.16
N PHE A 97 -14.83 8.96 -4.14
CA PHE A 97 -15.38 7.60 -4.28
C PHE A 97 -15.81 7.06 -2.92
N SER A 98 -16.96 7.52 -2.43
CA SER A 98 -17.47 7.22 -1.08
C SER A 98 -18.79 6.46 -1.05
N ASP A 99 -19.28 5.97 -2.20
CA ASP A 99 -20.37 5.00 -2.24
C ASP A 99 -19.80 3.60 -1.98
N TRP A 100 -19.77 3.21 -0.70
CA TRP A 100 -19.03 2.02 -0.25
C TRP A 100 -19.51 0.68 -0.83
N ASN A 101 -20.66 0.67 -1.51
CA ASN A 101 -21.25 -0.53 -2.08
C ASN A 101 -21.25 -0.54 -3.62
N ASP A 102 -20.58 0.43 -4.27
CA ASP A 102 -20.53 0.54 -5.73
C ASP A 102 -19.60 -0.48 -6.41
N GLY A 103 -18.81 -1.23 -5.63
CA GLY A 103 -17.88 -2.24 -6.11
C GLY A 103 -16.68 -1.69 -6.88
N ARG A 104 -16.46 -0.37 -6.89
CA ARG A 104 -15.42 0.26 -7.71
C ARG A 104 -14.03 0.12 -7.10
N PRO A 105 -12.99 -0.05 -7.92
CA PRO A 105 -11.62 -0.13 -7.44
C PRO A 105 -11.16 1.16 -6.74
N GLU A 106 -11.62 2.32 -7.19
CA GLU A 106 -11.31 3.61 -6.54
C GLU A 106 -11.92 3.69 -5.14
N THR A 107 -13.16 3.22 -4.98
CA THR A 107 -13.85 3.14 -3.69
C THR A 107 -13.11 2.22 -2.72
N GLU A 108 -12.63 1.06 -3.19
CA GLU A 108 -11.79 0.16 -2.39
C GLU A 108 -10.52 0.87 -1.88
N LEU A 109 -9.81 1.58 -2.77
CA LEU A 109 -8.58 2.31 -2.41
C LEU A 109 -8.88 3.46 -1.44
N ASN A 110 -9.97 4.21 -1.66
CA ASN A 110 -10.44 5.25 -0.74
C ASN A 110 -10.72 4.66 0.64
N PHE A 111 -11.49 3.57 0.70
CA PHE A 111 -11.83 2.90 1.93
C PHE A 111 -10.59 2.41 2.70
N LYS A 112 -9.65 1.77 2.01
CA LYS A 112 -8.46 1.17 2.66
C LYS A 112 -7.44 2.21 3.11
N PHE A 113 -7.21 3.26 2.32
CA PHE A 113 -6.17 4.25 2.60
C PHE A 113 -6.65 5.55 3.21
N TYR A 114 -7.78 6.10 2.77
CA TYR A 114 -8.12 7.50 3.04
C TYR A 114 -9.28 7.67 4.02
N ARG A 115 -10.18 6.68 4.15
CA ARG A 115 -11.20 6.67 5.22
C ARG A 115 -10.59 6.74 6.62
N GLN A 116 -9.48 6.02 6.82
CA GLN A 116 -8.68 6.06 8.05
C GLN A 116 -7.23 6.37 7.69
N ALA A 117 -6.99 7.58 7.13
CA ALA A 117 -5.76 8.15 6.56
C ALA A 117 -4.45 7.87 7.34
N THR A 118 -4.06 6.60 7.42
CA THR A 118 -2.93 6.09 8.20
C THR A 118 -2.03 5.25 7.30
N ASN A 119 -0.75 5.23 7.61
CA ASN A 119 0.23 4.44 6.88
C ASN A 119 0.05 2.95 7.19
N LYS A 120 -0.02 2.13 6.13
CA LYS A 120 -0.32 0.70 6.23
C LYS A 120 -0.06 -0.05 4.92
N ILE A 121 0.15 -1.37 5.04
CA ILE A 121 0.08 -2.34 3.95
C ILE A 121 -1.32 -2.97 3.92
N VAL A 122 -1.91 -3.10 2.74
CA VAL A 122 -3.23 -3.69 2.52
C VAL A 122 -3.19 -4.69 1.37
N GLY A 123 -3.94 -5.79 1.47
CA GLY A 123 -4.26 -6.60 0.30
C GLY A 123 -5.28 -5.85 -0.57
N ILE A 124 -5.21 -6.02 -1.88
CA ILE A 124 -6.14 -5.41 -2.83
C ILE A 124 -6.78 -6.46 -3.73
N SER A 125 -7.98 -6.16 -4.24
CA SER A 125 -8.65 -7.01 -5.22
C SER A 125 -7.93 -7.02 -6.58
N ASP A 126 -8.27 -7.99 -7.43
CA ASP A 126 -7.77 -8.05 -8.81
C ASP A 126 -8.22 -6.84 -9.63
N GLN A 127 -9.44 -6.34 -9.39
CA GLN A 127 -9.98 -5.15 -10.04
C GLN A 127 -9.20 -3.89 -9.62
N ALA A 128 -8.92 -3.72 -8.34
CA ALA A 128 -8.08 -2.63 -7.85
C ALA A 128 -6.65 -2.70 -8.41
N ALA A 129 -6.08 -3.90 -8.49
CA ALA A 129 -4.76 -4.09 -9.10
C ALA A 129 -4.75 -3.79 -10.61
N ALA A 130 -5.79 -4.20 -11.35
CA ALA A 130 -5.94 -3.88 -12.76
C ALA A 130 -6.10 -2.36 -12.99
N PHE A 131 -6.91 -1.69 -12.17
CA PHE A 131 -7.04 -0.23 -12.18
C PHE A 131 -5.70 0.46 -11.94
N LEU A 132 -4.95 0.05 -10.90
CA LEU A 132 -3.64 0.62 -10.59
C LEU A 132 -2.59 0.38 -11.69
N ARG A 133 -2.64 -0.77 -12.39
CA ARG A 133 -1.76 -1.04 -13.54
C ARG A 133 -1.91 0.00 -14.65
N GLY A 134 -3.09 0.61 -14.82
CA GLY A 134 -3.33 1.66 -15.81
C GLY A 134 -2.60 3.00 -15.56
N PHE A 135 -1.88 3.13 -14.44
CA PHE A 135 -1.10 4.33 -14.11
C PHE A 135 0.39 4.20 -14.46
N PHE A 136 0.84 3.06 -14.98
CA PHE A 136 2.24 2.74 -15.30
C PHE A 136 2.45 2.53 -16.79
#